data_AF-A0A4Q0SFE0-F1
#
_entry.id   AF-A0A4Q0SFE0-F1
#
_cell.length_a   1.000
_cell.length_b   1.000
_cell.length_c   1.000
_cell.angle_alpha   90.00
_cell.angle_beta   90.00
_cell.angle_gamma   90.00
#
_symmetry.space_group_name_H-M   'P 1'
#
loop_
_entity.id
_entity.type
_entity.pdbx_description
1 polymer ?
#
loop_
_entity_poly.entity_id
_entity_poly.type
_entity_poly.pdbx_seq_one_letter_code
_entity_poly.pdbx_strand_id
1 'polypeptide(L)'
;MASIRQIKANRANAKRSTGPKTAGGKARSGQNALRHGLARSAIGDPAEAANFAAAIASGLGHQVTSASAMALARSKLALLRLRRLRQDMLAALLTGPIPVDLKRLKALERYERVALVQQRRALRLLRLERRWCGHLASFWKIGRVAP
;
A
#
# COMPACT_ATOMS: atom_id res chain seq x y z
N MET A 1 8.77 -15.94 -2.15
CA MET A 1 7.95 -16.52 -3.24
C MET A 1 6.86 -17.39 -2.62
N ALA A 2 5.70 -17.52 -3.26
CA ALA A 2 4.66 -18.43 -2.79
C ALA A 2 5.06 -19.87 -3.12
N SER A 3 4.96 -20.78 -2.15
CA SER A 3 5.22 -22.21 -2.37
C SER A 3 4.20 -22.81 -3.35
N ILE A 4 4.56 -23.90 -4.03
CA ILE A 4 3.64 -24.70 -4.86
C ILE A 4 2.38 -25.09 -4.08
N ARG A 5 2.52 -25.40 -2.78
CA ARG A 5 1.37 -25.66 -1.88
C ARG A 5 0.48 -24.43 -1.73
N GLN A 6 1.07 -23.24 -1.55
CA GLN A 6 0.32 -21.98 -1.44
C GLN A 6 -0.37 -21.62 -2.77
N ILE A 7 0.26 -21.88 -3.91
CA ILE A 7 -0.33 -21.63 -5.24
C ILE A 7 -1.52 -22.56 -5.49
N LYS A 8 -1.40 -23.86 -5.20
CA LYS A 8 -2.52 -24.81 -5.31
C LYS A 8 -3.67 -24.43 -4.38
N ALA A 9 -3.37 -24.08 -3.12
CA ALA A 9 -4.37 -23.62 -2.16
C ALA A 9 -5.07 -22.33 -2.63
N ASN A 10 -4.32 -21.34 -3.13
CA ASN A 10 -4.89 -20.11 -3.68
C ASN A 10 -5.79 -20.38 -4.89
N ARG A 11 -5.42 -21.30 -5.79
CA ARG A 11 -6.29 -21.71 -6.91
C ARG A 11 -7.58 -22.39 -6.43
N ALA A 12 -7.49 -23.29 -5.46
CA ALA A 12 -8.67 -23.96 -4.89
C ALA A 12 -9.60 -22.96 -4.17
N ASN A 13 -9.03 -22.05 -3.38
CA ASN A 13 -9.77 -20.97 -2.72
C ASN A 13 -10.38 -19.98 -3.71
N ALA A 14 -9.69 -19.68 -4.81
CA ALA A 14 -10.23 -18.81 -5.87
C ALA A 14 -11.43 -19.46 -6.57
N LYS A 15 -11.39 -20.78 -6.81
CA LYS A 15 -12.53 -21.53 -7.37
C LYS A 15 -13.74 -21.55 -6.43
N ARG A 16 -13.51 -21.54 -5.11
CA ARG A 16 -14.56 -21.45 -4.07
C ARG A 16 -15.02 -20.03 -3.78
N SER A 17 -14.24 -19.01 -4.15
CA SER A 17 -14.59 -17.61 -3.91
C SER A 17 -15.66 -17.15 -4.89
N THR A 18 -16.86 -16.92 -4.37
CA THR A 18 -18.02 -16.36 -5.09
C THR A 18 -18.05 -14.84 -4.98
N GLY A 19 -16.88 -14.18 -4.96
CA GLY A 19 -16.79 -12.73 -4.94
C GLY A 19 -17.62 -12.09 -6.07
N PRO A 20 -18.04 -10.83 -5.91
CA PRO A 20 -19.00 -10.21 -6.82
C PRO A 20 -18.45 -10.14 -8.26
N LYS A 21 -19.08 -10.90 -9.17
CA LYS A 21 -18.72 -10.94 -10.60
C LYS A 21 -19.44 -9.87 -11.42
N THR A 22 -20.57 -9.38 -10.95
CA THR A 22 -21.42 -8.39 -11.64
C THR A 22 -21.08 -6.96 -11.20
N ALA A 23 -21.33 -5.97 -12.07
CA ALA A 23 -21.15 -4.56 -11.75
C ALA A 23 -21.95 -4.15 -10.49
N GLY A 24 -23.22 -4.57 -10.37
CA GLY A 24 -24.04 -4.32 -9.19
C GLY A 24 -23.55 -5.03 -7.92
N GLY A 25 -22.97 -6.23 -8.04
CA GLY A 25 -22.31 -6.91 -6.92
C GLY A 25 -21.06 -6.19 -6.46
N LYS A 26 -20.26 -5.66 -7.40
CA LYS A 26 -19.06 -4.85 -7.10
C LYS A 26 -19.45 -3.54 -6.44
N ALA A 27 -20.51 -2.87 -6.91
CA ALA A 27 -21.04 -1.65 -6.31
C ALA A 27 -21.50 -1.88 -4.86
N ARG A 28 -22.29 -2.94 -4.60
CA ARG A 28 -22.69 -3.31 -3.22
C ARG A 28 -21.50 -3.66 -2.32
N SER A 29 -20.54 -4.43 -2.84
CA SER A 29 -19.32 -4.73 -2.08
C SER A 29 -18.48 -3.46 -1.81
N GLY A 30 -18.47 -2.51 -2.75
CA GLY A 30 -17.88 -1.18 -2.58
C GLY A 30 -18.58 -0.34 -1.51
N GLN A 31 -19.88 -0.50 -1.31
CA GLN A 31 -20.61 0.17 -0.22
C GLN A 31 -20.15 -0.28 1.18
N ASN A 32 -19.56 -1.47 1.33
CA ASN A 32 -18.96 -1.87 2.61
C ASN A 32 -17.83 -0.92 3.04
N ALA A 33 -17.09 -0.37 2.06
CA ALA A 33 -16.08 0.65 2.31
C ALA A 33 -16.67 1.99 2.74
N LEU A 34 -17.86 2.33 2.22
CA LEU A 34 -18.60 3.54 2.55
C LEU A 34 -19.27 3.44 3.93
N ARG A 35 -19.85 2.29 4.27
CA ARG A 35 -20.58 2.05 5.54
C ARG A 35 -19.67 2.12 6.77
N HIS A 36 -18.45 1.61 6.66
CA HIS A 36 -17.52 1.58 7.80
C HIS A 36 -16.45 2.68 7.74
N GLY A 37 -16.31 3.39 6.61
CA GLY A 37 -15.34 4.48 6.42
C GLY A 37 -13.86 4.05 6.39
N LEU A 38 -13.53 2.88 6.93
CA LEU A 38 -12.16 2.37 7.10
C LEU A 38 -11.44 2.12 5.76
N ALA A 39 -12.17 1.64 4.75
CA ALA A 39 -11.60 1.42 3.42
C ALA A 39 -11.61 2.69 2.55
N ARG A 40 -12.48 3.66 2.83
CA ARG A 40 -12.47 4.97 2.16
C ARG A 40 -11.23 5.78 2.54
N SER A 41 -10.79 5.73 3.79
CA SER A 41 -9.55 6.40 4.21
C SER A 41 -8.28 5.86 3.57
N ALA A 42 -8.29 4.66 3.00
CA ALA A 42 -7.16 4.15 2.22
C ALA A 42 -7.15 4.69 0.78
N ILE A 43 -8.29 5.07 0.22
CA ILE A 43 -8.43 5.62 -1.14
C ILE A 43 -8.22 7.13 -1.05
N GLY A 44 -6.97 7.55 -1.22
CA GLY A 44 -6.61 8.95 -1.28
C GLY A 44 -6.96 9.64 -2.58
N ASP A 45 -6.83 10.97 -2.58
CA ASP A 45 -6.74 11.75 -3.80
C ASP A 45 -5.61 11.21 -4.70
N PRO A 46 -5.92 10.80 -5.94
CA PRO A 46 -4.92 10.37 -6.91
C PRO A 46 -3.85 11.43 -7.19
N ALA A 47 -4.21 12.72 -7.15
CA ALA A 47 -3.26 13.82 -7.39
C ALA A 47 -2.25 13.93 -6.24
N GLU A 48 -2.70 13.86 -4.99
CA GLU A 48 -1.82 13.79 -3.82
C GLU A 48 -0.84 12.60 -3.90
N ALA A 49 -1.32 11.43 -4.32
CA ALA A 49 -0.47 10.25 -4.49
C ALA A 49 0.57 10.43 -5.61
N ALA A 50 0.19 11.06 -6.72
CA ALA A 50 1.09 11.36 -7.83
C ALA A 50 2.16 12.38 -7.44
N ASN A 51 1.77 13.48 -6.79
CA ASN A 51 2.69 14.51 -6.31
C ASN A 51 3.70 13.93 -5.32
N PHE A 52 3.23 13.09 -4.39
CA PHE A 52 4.13 12.47 -3.43
C PHE A 52 5.06 11.43 -4.07
N ALA A 53 4.59 10.69 -5.08
CA ALA A 53 5.44 9.80 -5.86
C ALA A 53 6.53 10.57 -6.62
N ALA A 54 6.18 11.72 -7.21
CA ALA A 54 7.15 12.59 -7.88
C ALA A 54 8.21 13.13 -6.90
N ALA A 55 7.80 13.56 -5.70
CA ALA A 55 8.72 13.99 -4.65
C ALA A 55 9.66 12.86 -4.21
N ILE A 56 9.14 11.63 -4.04
CA ILE A 56 9.94 10.44 -3.73
C ILE A 56 10.94 10.15 -4.84
N ALA A 57 10.51 10.19 -6.11
CA ALA A 57 11.39 9.93 -7.26
C ALA A 57 12.50 10.99 -7.37
N SER A 58 12.16 12.28 -7.21
CA SER A 58 13.12 13.38 -7.21
C SER A 58 14.16 13.24 -6.10
N GLY A 59 13.73 13.00 -4.86
CA GLY A 59 14.64 12.86 -3.71
C GLY A 59 15.50 11.59 -3.75
N LEU A 60 15.07 10.54 -4.45
CA LEU A 60 15.83 9.29 -4.59
C LEU A 60 16.70 9.24 -5.86
N GLY A 61 16.52 10.17 -6.80
CA GLY A 61 17.23 10.23 -8.09
C GLY A 61 16.76 9.17 -9.10
N HIS A 62 17.49 9.04 -10.23
CA HIS A 62 17.14 8.15 -11.36
C HIS A 62 17.15 6.64 -11.07
N GLN A 63 17.45 6.21 -9.84
CA GLN A 63 17.59 4.79 -9.48
C GLN A 63 16.27 4.12 -9.06
N VAL A 64 15.14 4.79 -9.27
CA VAL A 64 13.82 4.34 -8.81
C VAL A 64 12.82 4.44 -9.93
N THR A 65 12.04 3.38 -10.15
CA THR A 65 10.97 3.39 -11.14
C THR A 65 9.76 4.18 -10.66
N SER A 66 9.03 4.81 -11.59
CA SER A 66 7.76 5.50 -11.30
C SER A 66 6.75 4.59 -10.58
N ALA A 67 6.69 3.32 -10.97
CA ALA A 67 5.82 2.32 -10.34
C ALA A 67 6.20 2.07 -8.86
N SER A 68 7.49 1.92 -8.54
CA SER A 68 7.96 1.72 -7.17
C SER A 68 7.78 2.96 -6.30
N ALA A 69 8.02 4.15 -6.85
CA ALA A 69 7.74 5.43 -6.18
C ALA A 69 6.24 5.58 -5.87
N MET A 70 5.37 5.30 -6.84
CA MET A 70 3.92 5.33 -6.68
C MET A 70 3.42 4.32 -5.64
N ALA A 71 3.97 3.11 -5.64
CA ALA A 71 3.64 2.09 -4.65
C ALA A 71 4.01 2.54 -3.22
N LEU A 72 5.18 3.16 -3.05
CA LEU A 72 5.59 3.71 -1.77
C LEU A 72 4.69 4.87 -1.34
N ALA A 73 4.44 5.83 -2.24
CA ALA A 73 3.59 7.00 -1.98
C ALA A 73 2.20 6.59 -1.47
N ARG A 74 1.53 5.68 -2.21
CA ARG A 74 0.20 5.18 -1.83
C ARG A 74 0.21 4.49 -0.48
N SER A 75 1.20 3.63 -0.22
CA SER A 75 1.29 2.93 1.07
C SER A 75 1.51 3.88 2.25
N LYS A 76 2.32 4.92 2.06
CA LYS A 76 2.63 5.92 3.08
C LYS A 76 1.44 6.82 3.37
N LEU A 77 0.75 7.30 2.34
CA LEU A 77 -0.48 8.10 2.50
C LEU A 77 -1.58 7.30 3.19
N ALA A 78 -1.76 6.03 2.82
CA ALA A 78 -2.72 5.15 3.48
C ALA A 78 -2.42 4.99 4.98
N LEU A 79 -1.14 4.81 5.35
CA LEU A 79 -0.72 4.76 6.75
C LEU A 79 -0.98 6.05 7.51
N LEU A 80 -0.65 7.20 6.91
CA LEU A 80 -0.87 8.50 7.54
C LEU A 80 -2.36 8.76 7.81
N ARG A 81 -3.22 8.43 6.86
CA ARG A 81 -4.68 8.56 7.03
C ARG A 81 -5.23 7.62 8.10
N LEU A 82 -4.80 6.35 8.09
CA LEU A 82 -5.21 5.39 9.13
C LEU A 82 -4.78 5.82 10.52
N ARG A 83 -3.58 6.40 10.66
CA ARG A 83 -3.08 6.94 11.93
C ARG A 83 -3.86 8.16 12.38
N ARG A 84 -4.19 9.07 11.45
CA ARG A 84 -5.04 10.24 11.75
C ARG A 84 -6.42 9.80 12.21
N LEU A 85 -7.07 8.88 11.49
CA LEU A 85 -8.34 8.30 11.94
C LEU A 85 -8.26 7.68 13.33
N ARG A 86 -7.18 6.93 13.61
CA ARG A 86 -6.97 6.34 14.94
C ARG A 86 -6.86 7.42 16.01
N GLN A 87 -6.12 8.50 15.75
CA GLN A 87 -6.00 9.63 16.66
C GLN A 87 -7.34 10.33 16.87
N ASP A 88 -8.10 10.61 15.82
CA ASP A 88 -9.42 11.24 15.90
C ASP A 88 -10.39 10.40 16.73
N MET A 89 -10.38 9.08 16.53
CA MET A 89 -11.21 8.15 17.31
C MET A 89 -10.78 8.07 18.78
N LEU A 90 -9.48 8.07 19.06
CA LEU A 90 -8.96 8.09 20.44
C LEU A 90 -9.28 9.42 21.12
N ALA A 91 -9.19 10.55 20.42
CA ALA A 91 -9.58 11.85 20.94
C ALA A 91 -11.09 11.88 21.28
N ALA A 92 -11.95 11.37 20.38
CA ALA A 92 -13.39 11.30 20.63
C ALA A 92 -13.75 10.42 21.84
N LEU A 93 -12.98 9.34 22.08
CA LEU A 93 -13.11 8.48 23.27
C LEU A 93 -12.81 9.22 24.58
N LEU A 94 -11.89 10.20 24.55
CA LEU A 94 -11.48 10.96 25.74
C LEU A 94 -12.46 12.10 26.07
N THR A 95 -13.21 12.61 25.09
CA THR A 95 -14.06 13.80 25.25
C THR A 95 -15.56 13.50 25.26
N GLY A 96 -15.98 12.25 25.07
CA GLY A 96 -17.40 11.87 24.97
C GLY A 96 -17.73 10.56 25.72
N PRO A 97 -19.02 10.19 25.80
CA PRO A 97 -19.41 8.89 26.34
C PRO A 97 -18.75 7.78 25.52
N ILE A 98 -18.27 6.72 26.19
CA ILE A 98 -17.54 5.60 25.56
C ILE A 98 -18.32 5.11 24.32
N PRO A 99 -17.84 5.34 23.09
CA PRO A 99 -18.57 4.95 21.91
C PRO A 99 -18.62 3.42 21.79
N VAL A 100 -19.74 2.92 21.27
CA VAL A 100 -19.96 1.51 20.88
C VAL A 100 -18.88 0.98 19.90
N ASP A 101 -18.05 1.86 19.36
CA ASP A 101 -17.10 1.63 18.28
C ASP A 101 -15.69 1.21 18.69
N LEU A 102 -15.47 0.68 19.91
CA LEU A 102 -14.23 -0.06 20.25
C LEU A 102 -13.90 -1.15 19.20
N LYS A 103 -14.93 -1.76 18.60
CA LYS A 103 -14.79 -2.69 17.47
C LYS A 103 -14.17 -2.05 16.22
N ARG A 104 -14.48 -0.78 15.93
CA ARG A 104 -13.88 -0.03 14.80
C ARG A 104 -12.40 0.28 15.06
N LEU A 105 -12.02 0.57 16.32
CA LEU A 105 -10.62 0.77 16.69
C LEU A 105 -9.78 -0.51 16.47
N LYS A 106 -10.29 -1.67 16.89
CA LYS A 106 -9.66 -2.97 16.56
C LYS A 106 -9.63 -3.26 15.06
N ALA A 107 -10.66 -2.87 14.32
CA ALA A 107 -10.68 -3.04 12.87
C ALA A 107 -9.62 -2.19 12.17
N LEU A 108 -9.34 -0.96 12.64
CA LEU A 108 -8.26 -0.11 12.12
C LEU A 108 -6.88 -0.77 12.21
N GLU A 109 -6.58 -1.50 13.27
CA GLU A 109 -5.30 -2.19 13.44
C GLU A 109 -5.05 -3.22 12.34
N ARG A 110 -6.11 -3.88 11.85
CA ARG A 110 -6.01 -4.80 10.70
C ARG A 110 -5.60 -4.06 9.44
N TYR A 111 -6.20 -2.90 9.16
CA TYR A 111 -5.86 -2.09 7.99
C TYR A 111 -4.46 -1.49 8.09
N GLU A 112 -4.05 -1.06 9.29
CA GLU A 112 -2.69 -0.56 9.51
C GLU A 112 -1.64 -1.65 9.26
N ARG A 113 -1.86 -2.88 9.76
CA ARG A 113 -0.98 -4.03 9.46
C ARG A 113 -0.86 -4.28 7.96
N VAL A 114 -1.97 -4.25 7.22
CA VAL A 114 -1.95 -4.44 5.76
C VAL A 114 -1.17 -3.33 5.07
N ALA A 115 -1.39 -2.06 5.45
CA ALA A 115 -0.67 -0.93 4.87
C ALA A 115 0.83 -0.96 5.20
N LEU A 116 1.22 -1.38 6.41
CA LEU A 116 2.62 -1.60 6.80
C LEU A 116 3.28 -2.71 5.98
N VAL A 117 2.57 -3.82 5.72
CA VAL A 117 3.07 -4.90 4.88
C VAL A 117 3.30 -4.41 3.44
N GLN A 118 2.37 -3.62 2.90
CA GLN A 118 2.54 -3.01 1.57
C GLN A 118 3.74 -2.07 1.53
N GLN A 119 3.91 -1.22 2.55
CA GLN A 119 5.06 -0.32 2.66
C GLN A 119 6.38 -1.08 2.71
N ARG A 120 6.49 -2.12 3.54
CA ARG A 120 7.70 -2.97 3.63
C ARG A 120 8.02 -3.66 2.29
N ARG A 121 7.01 -4.00 1.50
CA ARG A 121 7.19 -4.57 0.16
C ARG A 121 7.71 -3.50 -0.81
N ALA A 122 7.11 -2.31 -0.82
CA ALA A 122 7.55 -1.19 -1.66
C ALA A 122 9.00 -0.79 -1.35
N LEU A 123 9.35 -0.68 -0.06
CA LEU A 123 10.73 -0.40 0.37
C LEU A 123 11.73 -1.49 -0.05
N ARG A 124 11.32 -2.75 -0.06
CA ARG A 124 12.17 -3.85 -0.56
C ARG A 124 12.41 -3.72 -2.06
N LEU A 125 11.39 -3.39 -2.85
CA LEU A 125 11.55 -3.17 -4.29
C LEU A 125 12.49 -2.00 -4.56
N LEU A 126 12.32 -0.88 -3.85
CA LEU A 126 13.20 0.28 -3.96
C LEU A 126 14.66 -0.05 -3.60
N ARG A 127 14.89 -0.83 -2.54
CA ARG A 127 16.24 -1.29 -2.17
C ARG A 127 16.87 -2.19 -3.23
N LEU A 128 16.07 -3.05 -3.86
CA LEU A 128 16.54 -3.87 -4.96
C LEU A 128 16.90 -2.98 -6.14
N GLU A 129 16.01 -2.12 -6.63
CA GLU A 129 16.26 -1.21 -7.77
C GLU A 129 17.57 -0.41 -7.60
N ARG A 130 17.81 0.14 -6.41
CA ARG A 130 19.08 0.83 -6.09
C ARG A 130 20.31 -0.09 -6.15
N ARG A 131 20.22 -1.33 -5.67
CA ARG A 131 21.32 -2.31 -5.77
C ARG A 131 21.59 -2.72 -7.22
N TRP A 132 20.55 -2.92 -8.03
CA TRP A 132 20.68 -3.28 -9.44
C TRP A 132 21.32 -2.14 -10.26
N CYS A 133 20.94 -0.88 -10.02
CA CYS A 133 21.62 0.27 -10.62
C CYS A 133 23.08 0.41 -10.16
N GLY A 134 23.37 0.13 -8.89
CA GLY A 134 24.74 0.16 -8.36
C GLY A 134 25.68 -0.87 -8.99
N HIS A 135 25.19 -2.08 -9.32
CA HIS A 135 25.99 -3.10 -10.00
C HIS A 135 26.18 -2.82 -11.50
N LEU A 136 25.18 -2.28 -12.19
CA LEU A 136 25.30 -1.90 -13.62
C LEU A 136 26.23 -0.70 -13.83
N ALA A 137 26.29 0.25 -12.88
CA ALA A 137 27.23 1.35 -12.92
C ALA A 137 28.71 0.89 -12.83
N SER A 138 28.98 -0.23 -12.14
CA SER A 138 30.32 -0.84 -12.11
C SER A 138 30.66 -1.60 -13.39
N PHE A 139 29.67 -2.17 -14.07
CA PHE A 139 29.89 -2.93 -15.31
C PHE A 139 30.16 -2.00 -16.52
N TRP A 140 29.60 -0.78 -16.53
CA TRP A 140 29.83 0.21 -17.59
C TRP A 140 31.12 1.04 -17.44
N LYS A 141 31.89 0.84 -16.37
CA LYS A 141 33.18 1.53 -16.14
C LYS A 141 34.39 0.83 -16.78
N ILE A 142 34.21 -0.36 -17.37
CA ILE A 142 35.29 -1.17 -17.96
C ILE A 142 35.38 -1.01 -19.50
N GLY A 143 34.43 -0.32 -20.14
CA GLY A 143 34.33 -0.23 -21.61
C GLY A 143 34.82 1.06 -22.25
N ARG A 144 35.69 1.86 -21.61
CA ARG A 144 36.23 3.09 -22.21
C ARG A 144 37.75 3.18 -22.11
N VAL A 145 38.43 2.32 -22.86
CA VAL A 145 39.79 2.58 -23.36
C VAL A 145 39.76 2.32 -24.86
N ALA A 146 39.87 3.41 -25.61
CA ALA A 146 40.26 3.51 -27.01
C ALA A 146 41.37 4.58 -27.04
N PRO A 147 42.30 4.61 -28.01
CA PRO A 147 42.22 4.04 -29.37
C PRO A 147 43.03 2.75 -29.58
#